data_AF-A0AAU2A4G2-F1
#
_entry.id   AF-A0AAU2A4G2-F1
#
_cell.length_a   1.000
_cell.length_b   1.000
_cell.length_c   1.000
_cell.angle_alpha   90.00
_cell.angle_beta   90.00
_cell.angle_gamma   90.00
#
_symmetry.space_group_name_H-M   'P 1'
#
loop_
_entity.id
_entity.type
_entity.pdbx_description
1 polymer ?
#
loop_
_entity_poly.entity_id
_entity_poly.type
_entity_poly.pdbx_seq_one_letter_code
_entity_poly.pdbx_strand_id
1 'polypeptide(L)' 'MSIHLEDRWYRRTQRGADRVRTARHGQAPRYRAHFIDSTGTRKTKTFRTRRDAERWLVKTEVAHLLKGTA' A
#
# COMPACT_ATOMS: atom_id res chain seq x y z
N MET A 1 2.90 12.27 8.01
CA MET A 1 3.22 11.01 7.29
C MET A 1 1.92 10.29 7.01
N SER A 2 1.76 9.65 5.85
CA SER A 2 0.57 8.87 5.51
C SER A 2 0.96 7.53 4.91
N ILE A 3 0.37 6.47 5.44
CA ILE A 3 0.56 5.10 4.99
C ILE A 3 -0.79 4.59 4.49
N HIS A 4 -0.85 4.22 3.21
CA HIS A 4 -2.06 3.69 2.61
C HIS A 4 -1.80 2.37 1.89
N LEU A 5 -2.61 1.36 2.20
CA LEU A 5 -2.59 0.07 1.54
C LEU A 5 -3.85 -0.10 0.69
N GLU A 6 -3.66 -0.20 -0.61
CA GLU A 6 -4.73 -0.35 -1.58
C GLU A 6 -4.82 -1.80 -2.07
N ASP A 7 -6.01 -2.40 -2.00
CA ASP A 7 -6.31 -3.69 -2.65
C ASP A 7 -6.76 -3.42 -4.09
N ARG A 8 -5.94 -3.85 -5.05
CA ARG A 8 -6.20 -3.68 -6.48
C ARG A 8 -7.04 -4.81 -7.07
N TRP A 9 -7.22 -5.92 -6.36
CA TRP A 9 -7.99 -7.07 -6.85
C TRP A 9 -9.47 -6.95 -6.54
N TYR A 10 -9.83 -6.26 -5.46
CA TYR A 10 -11.21 -6.15 -5.03
C TYR A 10 -11.59 -4.69 -4.86
N ARG A 11 -12.66 -4.26 -5.54
CA ARG A 11 -13.30 -2.97 -5.31
C ARG A 11 -14.52 -3.18 -4.41
N ARG A 12 -14.69 -2.31 -3.41
CA ARG A 12 -15.93 -2.25 -2.64
C ARG A 12 -17.02 -1.60 -3.49
N THR A 13 -18.20 -2.19 -3.55
CA THR A 13 -19.37 -1.56 -4.16
C THR A 13 -19.93 -0.47 -3.25
N GLN A 14 -20.63 0.50 -3.84
CA GLN A 14 -21.21 1.66 -3.15
C GLN A 14 -22.25 1.26 -2.08
N ARG A 15 -22.77 0.02 -2.12
CA ARG A 15 -23.69 -0.54 -1.12
C ARG A 15 -22.99 -1.35 0.00
N GLY A 16 -21.66 -1.30 0.09
CA GLY A 16 -20.89 -1.74 1.26
C GLY A 16 -20.74 -3.25 1.48
N ALA A 17 -21.68 -4.06 0.99
CA ALA A 17 -21.68 -5.50 1.25
C ALA A 17 -20.78 -6.30 0.28
N ASP A 18 -20.69 -5.89 -0.99
CA ASP A 18 -20.05 -6.72 -2.02
C ASP A 18 -18.65 -6.24 -2.40
N ARG A 19 -17.74 -7.21 -2.51
CA ARG A 19 -16.41 -7.03 -3.07
C ARG A 19 -16.38 -7.58 -4.49
N VAL A 20 -16.33 -6.70 -5.48
CA VAL A 20 -16.27 -7.10 -6.89
C VAL A 20 -14.82 -7.28 -7.31
N ARG A 21 -14.51 -8.39 -7.96
CA ARG A 21 -13.19 -8.65 -8.54
C ARG A 21 -12.94 -7.67 -9.67
N THR A 22 -11.77 -7.04 -9.67
CA THR A 22 -11.35 -6.17 -10.76
C THR A 22 -10.71 -7.00 -11.88
N ALA A 23 -10.54 -6.39 -13.06
CA ALA A 23 -9.79 -6.98 -14.17
C ALA A 23 -8.32 -7.31 -13.84
N ARG A 24 -7.80 -6.84 -12.69
CA ARG A 24 -6.43 -7.09 -12.22
C ARG A 24 -6.30 -8.34 -11.36
N HIS A 25 -7.42 -8.98 -11.01
CA HIS A 25 -7.45 -10.25 -10.27
C HIS A 25 -6.69 -11.32 -11.07
N GLY A 26 -5.68 -11.93 -10.47
CA GLY A 26 -4.84 -12.97 -11.10
C GLY A 26 -3.76 -12.46 -12.07
N GLN A 27 -3.86 -11.24 -12.60
CA GLN A 27 -2.86 -10.67 -13.52
C GLN A 27 -1.84 -9.75 -12.80
N ALA A 28 -2.37 -8.91 -11.90
CA ALA A 28 -1.69 -7.91 -11.07
C ALA A 28 -1.09 -8.48 -9.75
N PRO A 29 -0.01 -7.94 -9.14
CA PRO A 29 0.12 -8.01 -7.69
C PRO A 29 -1.09 -7.33 -7.00
N ARG A 30 -1.62 -7.98 -5.96
CA ARG A 30 -2.87 -7.58 -5.29
C ARG A 30 -2.77 -6.27 -4.53
N TYR A 31 -1.70 -6.07 -3.79
CA TYR A 31 -1.58 -4.98 -2.83
C TYR A 31 -0.67 -3.88 -3.38
N ARG A 32 -1.08 -2.62 -3.24
CA ARG A 32 -0.24 -1.46 -3.53
C ARG A 32 -0.05 -0.66 -2.24
N ALA A 33 1.18 -0.62 -1.76
CA ALA A 33 1.56 0.17 -0.61
C ALA A 33 2.01 1.56 -1.07
N HIS A 34 1.48 2.58 -0.40
CA HIS A 34 1.82 3.98 -0.58
C HIS A 34 2.35 4.54 0.73
N PHE A 35 3.51 5.15 0.67
CA PHE A 35 4.14 5.85 1.78
C PHE A 35 4.36 7.30 1.37
N ILE A 36 3.86 8.22 2.19
CA ILE A 36 4.03 9.67 2.02
C ILE A 36 4.73 10.20 3.27
N ASP A 37 5.91 10.77 3.09
CA ASP A 37 6.66 11.36 4.19
C ASP A 37 6.14 12.76 4.57
N SER A 38 6.74 13.37 5.58
CA SER A 38 6.39 14.74 6.01
C SER A 38 6.81 15.82 5.02
N THR A 39 7.78 15.53 4.16
CA THR A 39 8.31 16.45 3.13
C THR A 39 7.48 16.45 1.86
N GLY A 40 6.56 15.49 1.71
CA GLY A 40 5.74 15.29 0.52
C GLY A 40 6.28 14.26 -0.46
N THR A 41 7.42 13.62 -0.19
CA THR A 41 7.96 12.53 -1.01
C THR A 41 7.04 11.33 -0.94
N ARG A 42 6.66 10.81 -2.11
CA ARG A 42 5.78 9.65 -2.24
C ARG A 42 6.58 8.45 -2.73
N LYS A 43 6.49 7.33 -2.00
CA LYS A 43 7.03 6.03 -2.41
C LYS A 43 5.88 5.05 -2.61
N THR A 44 5.86 4.38 -3.76
CA THR A 44 4.83 3.41 -4.09
C THR A 44 5.47 2.09 -4.48
N LYS A 45 4.98 0.97 -3.93
CA LYS A 45 5.43 -0.37 -4.32
C LYS A 45 4.28 -1.38 -4.30
N THR A 46 4.33 -2.34 -5.22
CA THR A 46 3.31 -3.38 -5.39
C THR A 46 3.78 -4.72 -4.86
N PHE A 47 2.85 -5.50 -4.30
CA PHE A 47 3.11 -6.77 -3.63
C PHE A 47 2.00 -7.78 -3.93
N ARG A 48 2.38 -9.06 -3.98
CA ARG A 48 1.39 -10.15 -4.14
C ARG A 48 0.68 -10.47 -2.82
N THR A 49 1.40 -10.36 -1.70
CA THR A 49 0.87 -10.65 -0.36
C THR A 49 0.71 -9.38 0.46
N ARG A 50 -0.24 -9.40 1.40
CA ARG A 50 -0.47 -8.29 2.34
C ARG A 50 0.72 -8.10 3.28
N ARG A 51 1.26 -9.21 3.77
CA ARG A 51 2.36 -9.24 4.74
C ARG A 51 3.64 -8.60 4.20
N ASP A 52 3.94 -8.78 2.91
CA ASP A 52 5.13 -8.16 2.31
C ASP A 52 4.95 -6.66 2.10
N ALA A 53 3.73 -6.23 1.77
CA ALA A 53 3.39 -4.81 1.69
C ALA A 53 3.52 -4.13 3.05
N GLU A 54 2.98 -4.73 4.10
CA GLU A 54 3.08 -4.23 5.48
C GLU A 54 4.54 -4.19 5.96
N ARG A 55 5.32 -5.25 5.74
CA ARG A 55 6.75 -5.25 6.07
C ARG A 55 7.52 -4.15 5.35
N TRP A 56 7.21 -3.91 4.07
CA TRP A 56 7.85 -2.84 3.33
C TRP A 56 7.47 -1.45 3.85
N LEU A 57 6.22 -1.24 4.23
CA LEU A 57 5.76 0.01 4.84
C LEU A 57 6.50 0.30 6.15
N VAL A 58 6.54 -0.67 7.06
CA VAL A 58 7.28 -0.56 8.33
C VAL A 58 8.76 -0.27 8.08
N LYS A 59 9.40 -1.01 7.17
CA LYS A 59 10.82 -0.78 6.83
C LYS A 59 11.05 0.63 6.26
N THR A 60 10.12 1.13 5.44
CA THR A 60 10.22 2.46 4.81
C THR A 60 10.01 3.57 5.83
N GLU A 61 9.06 3.40 6.74
CA GLU A 61 8.79 4.30 7.85
C GLU A 61 10.00 4.38 8.79
N VAL A 62 10.51 3.24 9.26
CA VAL A 62 11.71 3.18 10.12
C VAL A 62 12.90 3.84 9.44
N ALA A 63 13.15 3.53 8.17
CA ALA A 63 14.24 4.15 7.41
C ALA A 63 14.07 5.66 7.24
N HIS A 64 12.83 6.18 7.21
CA HIS A 64 12.58 7.62 7.16
C HIS A 64 12.81 8.27 8.53
N LEU A 65 12.32 7.66 9.61
CA LEU A 65 12.55 8.15 10.98
C LEU A 65 14.04 8.22 11.33
N LEU A 66 14.81 7.21 10.92
CA LEU A 66 16.27 7.18 11.11
C LEU A 66 17.01 8.23 10.25
N LYS A 67 16.44 8.67 9.13
CA LYS A 67 17.05 9.71 8.28
C LYS A 67 16.76 11.14 8.75
N GLY A 68 15.71 11.34 9.56
CA GLY A 68 15.35 12.66 10.11
C GLY A 68 16.02 13.00 11.44
N THR A 69 16.93 12.15 11.92
CA THR A 69 17.63 12.27 13.22
C THR A 69 19.14 12.50 13.08
N ALA A 70 19.61 12.95 11.91
CA ALA A 70 21.00 13.31 11.65
C ALA A 70 21.15 14.79 11.30
#